data_AF-A0A962VKS5-F1
#
_entry.id   AF-A0A962VKS5-F1
#
_cell.length_a   1.000
_cell.length_b   1.000
_cell.length_c   1.000
_cell.angle_alpha   90.00
_cell.angle_beta   90.00
_cell.angle_gamma   90.00
#
_symmetry.space_group_name_H-M   'P 1'
#
loop_
_entity.id
_entity.type
_entity.pdbx_description
1 polymer ?
#
loop_
_entity_poly.entity_id
_entity_poly.type
_entity_poly.pdbx_seq_one_letter_code
_entity_poly.pdbx_strand_id
1 'polypeptide(L)' 'MLRLWIGPHAPDRIVAIDTLSVIATGVIVVLALFFDSALYLDVALLYGALAFVGVVALARAIEGNKP' A
#
# COMPACT_ATOMS: atom_id res chain seq x y z
N MET A 1 2.51 -10.12 -5.18
CA MET A 1 2.65 -10.10 -6.66
C MET A 1 1.74 -11.11 -7.34
N LEU A 2 1.88 -12.43 -7.11
CA LEU A 2 1.06 -13.47 -7.77
C LEU A 2 -0.46 -13.22 -7.66
N ARG A 3 -0.93 -12.86 -6.45
CA ARG A 3 -2.35 -12.59 -6.15
C ARG A 3 -2.90 -11.32 -6.81
N LEU A 4 -2.04 -10.36 -7.18
CA LEU A 4 -2.43 -9.14 -7.91
C LEU A 4 -2.78 -9.44 -9.38
N TRP A 5 -2.02 -10.37 -9.98
CA TRP A 5 -2.12 -10.74 -11.39
C TRP A 5 -3.17 -11.81 -11.66
N ILE A 6 -3.32 -12.78 -10.75
CA ILE A 6 -4.21 -13.94 -10.92
C ILE A 6 -5.53 -13.79 -10.16
N GLY A 7 -5.66 -12.76 -9.31
CA GLY A 7 -6.86 -12.53 -8.49
C GLY A 7 -8.13 -12.37 -9.36
N PRO A 8 -9.11 -13.29 -9.28
CA PRO A 8 -10.29 -13.28 -10.15
C PRO A 8 -11.30 -12.19 -9.77
N HIS A 9 -11.29 -11.72 -8.51
CA HIS A 9 -12.22 -10.71 -8.02
C HIS A 9 -11.51 -9.38 -7.72
N ALA A 10 -12.20 -8.25 -7.96
CA ALA A 10 -11.67 -6.91 -7.68
C ALA A 10 -11.20 -6.71 -6.21
N PRO A 11 -11.90 -7.24 -5.18
CA PRO A 11 -11.43 -7.14 -3.80
C PRO A 11 -10.10 -7.87 -3.54
N ASP A 12 -9.87 -9.04 -4.16
CA ASP A 12 -8.61 -9.79 -3.99
C ASP A 12 -7.41 -8.99 -4.54
N ARG A 13 -7.61 -8.27 -5.63
CA ARG A 13 -6.58 -7.41 -6.23
C ARG A 13 -6.28 -6.21 -5.33
N ILE A 14 -7.28 -5.63 -4.69
CA ILE A 14 -7.11 -4.50 -3.77
C ILE A 14 -6.34 -4.91 -2.51
N VAL A 15 -6.69 -6.04 -1.92
CA VAL A 15 -5.94 -6.60 -0.78
C VAL A 15 -4.49 -6.91 -1.17
N ALA A 16 -4.26 -7.40 -2.39
CA ALA A 16 -2.91 -7.63 -2.90
C ALA A 16 -2.10 -6.33 -3.08
N ILE A 17 -2.75 -5.24 -3.52
CA ILE A 17 -2.13 -3.90 -3.61
C ILE A 17 -1.78 -3.38 -2.21
N ASP A 18 -2.71 -3.46 -1.26
CA ASP A 18 -2.49 -3.01 0.12
C ASP A 18 -1.29 -3.72 0.76
N THR A 19 -1.25 -5.05 0.63
CA THR A 19 -0.14 -5.86 1.13
C THR A 19 1.20 -5.44 0.49
N LEU A 20 1.20 -5.13 -0.81
CA LEU A 20 2.41 -4.65 -1.51
C LEU A 20 2.86 -3.28 -1.02
N SER A 21 1.94 -2.37 -0.77
CA SER A 21 2.24 -1.06 -0.21
C SER A 21 2.87 -1.19 1.18
N VAL A 22 2.36 -2.07 2.04
CA VAL A 22 2.96 -2.34 3.36
C VAL A 22 4.39 -2.90 3.24
N ILE A 23 4.62 -3.85 2.32
CA ILE A 23 5.97 -4.38 2.07
C ILE A 23 6.90 -3.26 1.58
N ALA A 24 6.44 -2.41 0.65
CA ALA A 24 7.22 -1.29 0.15
C ALA A 24 7.59 -0.30 1.27
N THR A 25 6.65 0.04 2.16
CA THR A 25 6.93 0.85 3.35
C THR A 25 8.02 0.22 4.22
N GLY A 26 7.92 -1.09 4.48
CA GLY A 26 8.93 -1.83 5.25
C GLY A 26 10.31 -1.79 4.59
N VAL A 27 10.39 -1.89 3.27
CA VAL A 27 11.65 -1.75 2.52
C VAL A 27 12.25 -0.35 2.71
N ILE A 28 11.44 0.71 2.67
CA ILE A 28 11.92 2.09 2.90
C ILE A 28 12.48 2.23 4.33
N VAL A 29 11.83 1.63 5.33
CA VAL A 29 12.34 1.62 6.72
C VAL A 29 13.69 0.89 6.81
N VAL A 30 13.84 -0.25 6.14
CA VAL A 30 15.13 -0.97 6.10
C VAL A 30 16.20 -0.13 5.41
N LEU A 31 15.87 0.59 4.34
CA LEU A 31 16.80 1.52 3.69
C LEU A 31 17.19 2.68 4.62
N ALA A 32 16.27 3.17 5.45
CA ALA A 32 16.58 4.19 6.45
C ALA A 32 17.67 3.72 7.43
N LEU A 33 17.60 2.46 7.85
CA LEU A 33 18.61 1.84 8.71
C LEU A 33 19.94 1.64 7.96
N PHE A 34 19.89 1.22 6.69
CA PHE A 34 21.08 0.96 5.90
C PHE A 34 21.87 2.24 5.57
N PHE A 35 21.17 3.35 5.33
CA PHE A 35 21.76 4.64 5.00
C PHE A 35 21.93 5.58 6.20
N ASP A 36 21.55 5.14 7.41
CA ASP A 36 21.58 5.92 8.66
C ASP A 36 20.99 7.33 8.51
N SER A 37 19.85 7.42 7.83
CA SER A 37 19.22 8.70 7.47
C SER A 37 17.75 8.73 7.83
N ALA A 38 17.42 9.65 8.75
CA ALA A 38 16.06 9.88 9.21
C ALA A 38 15.11 10.37 8.10
N LEU A 39 15.63 10.93 7.01
CA LEU A 39 14.83 11.34 5.85
C LEU A 39 14.01 10.17 5.30
N TYR A 40 14.57 8.98 5.26
CA TYR A 40 13.85 7.80 4.75
C TYR A 40 12.73 7.36 5.69
N LEU A 41 12.85 7.60 7.00
CA LEU A 41 11.75 7.37 7.95
C LEU A 41 10.58 8.33 7.69
N ASP A 42 10.85 9.61 7.41
CA ASP A 42 9.82 10.58 7.03
C ASP A 42 9.10 10.14 5.75
N VAL A 43 9.85 9.67 4.75
CA VAL A 43 9.28 9.12 3.50
C VAL A 43 8.45 7.87 3.77
N ALA A 44 8.90 6.96 4.63
CA ALA A 44 8.14 5.76 4.98
C ALA A 44 6.81 6.08 5.67
N LEU A 45 6.83 7.04 6.61
CA LEU A 45 5.62 7.54 7.29
C LEU A 45 4.64 8.14 6.30
N LEU A 46 5.12 9.00 5.40
CA LEU A 46 4.30 9.68 4.41
C LEU A 46 3.72 8.68 3.38
N TYR A 47 4.54 7.73 2.93
CA TYR A 47 4.11 6.66 2.03
C TYR A 47 3.05 5.76 2.68
N GLY A 48 3.23 5.36 3.95
CA GLY A 48 2.25 4.58 4.69
C GLY A 48 0.90 5.29 4.83
N ALA A 49 0.91 6.59 5.14
CA ALA A 49 -0.31 7.39 5.21
C ALA A 49 -1.03 7.49 3.86
N LEU A 50 -0.28 7.74 2.78
CA LEU A 50 -0.84 7.79 1.41
C LEU A 50 -1.40 6.44 0.95
N ALA A 51 -0.69 5.34 1.23
CA ALA A 51 -1.14 4.00 0.90
C ALA A 51 -2.48 3.68 1.59
N PHE A 52 -2.59 3.99 2.87
CA PHE A 52 -3.83 3.81 3.63
C PHE A 52 -4.99 4.63 3.04
N VAL A 53 -4.77 5.92 2.79
CA VAL A 53 -5.79 6.80 2.19
C VAL A 53 -6.22 6.27 0.82
N GLY A 54 -5.29 5.80 -0.01
CA GLY A 54 -5.58 5.21 -1.31
C GLY A 54 -6.49 3.97 -1.23
N VAL A 55 -6.23 3.08 -0.28
CA VAL A 55 -7.06 1.88 -0.07
C VAL A 55 -8.46 2.25 0.43
N VAL A 56 -8.58 3.21 1.37
CA VAL A 56 -9.87 3.71 1.84
C VAL A 56 -10.66 4.36 0.69
N ALA A 57 -10.00 5.16 -0.14
CA ALA A 57 -10.62 5.77 -1.32
C ALA A 57 -11.13 4.72 -2.31
N LEU A 58 -10.34 3.68 -2.58
CA LEU A 58 -10.75 2.55 -3.44
C LEU A 58 -11.94 1.77 -2.85
N ALA A 59 -11.92 1.50 -1.55
CA ALA A 59 -13.03 0.84 -0.87
C ALA A 59 -14.33 1.66 -0.98
N ARG A 60 -14.25 2.98 -0.76
CA ARG A 60 -15.38 3.90 -0.92
C ARG A 60 -15.88 3.99 -2.36
N ALA A 61 -14.98 3.96 -3.35
CA ALA A 61 -15.36 3.97 -4.75
C ALA A 61 -16.14 2.71 -5.16
N ILE A 62 -15.76 1.54 -4.64
CA ILE A 62 -16.49 0.29 -4.89
C ILE A 62 -17.84 0.28 -4.18
N GLU A 63 -17.89 0.78 -2.95
CA GLU A 63 -19.12 0.82 -2.17
C GLU A 63 -20.14 1.81 -2.76
N GLY A 64 -19.69 2.96 -3.26
CA GLY A 64 -20.52 3.97 -3.92
C GLY A 64 -21.05 3.57 -5.29
N ASN A 65 -20.54 2.49 -5.89
CA ASN A 65 -21.01 1.96 -7.19
C ASN A 65 -22.00 0.78 -7.04
N LYS A 66 -22.67 0.65 -5.88
CA LYS A 66 -23.86 -0.19 -5.77
C LYS A 66 -25.03 0.51 -6.48
N PRO A 67 -25.80 -0.17 -7.34
CA PRO A 67 -27.04 0.39 -7.89
C PRO A 67 -28.07 0.68 -6.78
#